data_AF-A0A1F3TU97-F1
#
_entry.id   AF-A0A1F3TU97-F1
#
_cell.length_a   1.000
_cell.length_b   1.000
_cell.length_c   1.000
_cell.angle_alpha   90.00
_cell.angle_beta   90.00
_cell.angle_gamma   90.00
#
_symmetry.space_group_name_H-M   'P 1'
#
loop_
_entity.id
_entity.type
_entity.pdbx_description
1 polymer ?
#
loop_
_entity_poly.entity_id
_entity_poly.type
_entity_poly.pdbx_seq_one_letter_code
_entity_poly.pdbx_strand_id
1 'polypeptide(L)'
;MRTLTQVWVFFVTLTITLLVIGFQLRGRLGLFLSFLFSLFLIYIILHRGVLLFKNQLSYKEQLGSDPTGFVKLLNTLNIQYTGGQHMDLHLFFAKDNTPPLVWKDYPNKGFIVIHESLLEHLTENEKKILAHFLLSHLKMHPTFRPRLFSVFEMGFLHLQFLFSPIISLVATLFRSPQYYLQSDLMSLQNSHASSYEFGYFLKKLHDFKFHSSQKLHGAEYFSVLTSRKHSFLKNYGQPRLRTRFLTVMGFVP
;
A
#
# COMPACT_ATOMS: atom_id res chain seq x y z
N MET A 1 -2.89 8.06 25.07
CA MET A 1 -2.25 7.17 24.07
C MET A 1 -3.34 6.28 23.46
N ARG A 2 -3.35 6.08 22.14
CA ARG A 2 -4.24 5.07 21.52
C ARG A 2 -3.86 3.68 22.06
N THR A 3 -4.84 2.79 22.20
CA THR A 3 -4.65 1.40 22.64
C THR A 3 -3.55 0.67 21.86
N LEU A 4 -3.43 0.94 20.55
CA LEU A 4 -2.37 0.37 19.72
C LEU A 4 -0.96 0.81 20.15
N THR A 5 -0.78 2.07 20.53
CA THR A 5 0.52 2.59 21.00
C THR A 5 0.90 1.97 22.34
N GLN A 6 -0.07 1.77 23.25
CA GLN A 6 0.17 1.09 24.52
C GLN A 6 0.60 -0.37 24.31
N VAL A 7 -0.04 -1.08 23.38
CA VAL A 7 0.35 -2.43 22.98
C VAL A 7 1.79 -2.44 22.47
N TRP A 8 2.16 -1.51 21.59
CA TRP A 8 3.54 -1.40 21.09
C TRP A 8 4.56 -1.15 22.20
N VAL A 9 4.31 -0.20 23.10
CA VAL A 9 5.20 0.08 24.23
C VAL A 9 5.36 -1.15 25.10
N PHE A 10 4.25 -1.81 25.46
CA PHE A 10 4.25 -3.05 26.24
C PHE A 10 5.11 -4.13 25.57
N PHE A 11 4.94 -4.35 24.27
CA PHE A 11 5.71 -5.35 23.52
C PHE A 11 7.20 -5.02 23.41
N VAL A 12 7.56 -3.75 23.21
CA VAL A 12 8.96 -3.33 23.19
C VAL A 12 9.59 -3.53 24.57
N THR A 13 8.91 -3.15 25.65
CA THR A 13 9.40 -3.40 27.00
C THR A 13 9.51 -4.89 27.30
N LEU A 14 8.53 -5.70 26.88
CA LEU A 14 8.53 -7.15 27.08
C LEU A 14 9.68 -7.82 26.31
N THR A 15 9.93 -7.42 25.07
CA THR A 15 11.02 -7.97 24.26
C THR A 15 12.40 -7.61 24.81
N ILE A 16 12.61 -6.37 25.26
CA ILE A 16 13.84 -5.96 25.95
C ILE A 16 14.02 -6.79 27.24
N THR A 17 12.97 -6.93 28.04
CA THR A 17 13.02 -7.69 29.29
C THR A 17 13.34 -9.17 29.04
N LEU A 18 12.71 -9.78 28.03
CA LEU A 18 12.99 -11.17 27.63
C LEU A 18 14.42 -11.35 27.12
N LEU A 19 14.97 -10.39 26.38
CA LEU A 19 16.36 -10.44 25.92
C LEU A 19 17.33 -10.40 27.10
N VAL A 20 17.09 -9.52 28.09
CA VAL A 20 17.91 -9.41 29.30
C VAL A 20 17.82 -10.70 30.14
N ILE A 21 16.61 -11.19 30.40
CA ILE A 21 16.40 -12.43 31.18
C ILE A 21 17.01 -13.64 30.46
N GLY A 22 16.80 -13.76 29.15
CA GLY A 22 17.36 -14.83 28.35
C GLY A 22 18.88 -14.85 28.39
N PHE A 23 19.50 -13.67 28.28
CA PHE A 23 20.95 -13.54 28.43
C PHE A 23 21.44 -13.96 29.82
N GLN A 24 20.74 -13.56 30.89
CA GLN A 24 21.13 -13.97 32.24
C GLN A 24 20.97 -15.47 32.50
N LEU A 25 19.94 -16.12 31.94
CA LEU A 25 19.67 -17.54 32.18
C LEU A 25 20.63 -18.49 31.45
N ARG A 26 20.96 -18.21 30.18
CA ARG A 26 21.75 -19.12 29.32
C ARG A 26 22.73 -18.40 28.40
N GLY A 27 23.14 -17.17 28.73
CA GLY A 27 24.08 -16.40 27.93
C GLY A 27 23.63 -16.23 26.49
N ARG A 28 24.49 -16.60 25.53
CA ARG A 28 24.24 -16.46 24.09
C ARG A 28 23.05 -17.28 23.59
N LEU A 29 22.88 -18.49 24.10
CA LEU A 29 21.81 -19.40 23.66
C LEU A 29 20.44 -18.90 24.15
N GLY A 30 20.39 -18.40 25.38
CA GLY A 30 19.19 -17.75 25.90
C GLY A 30 18.85 -16.45 25.16
N LEU A 31 19.85 -15.65 24.78
CA LEU A 31 19.64 -14.45 23.96
C LEU A 31 19.07 -14.83 22.58
N PHE A 32 19.58 -15.88 21.94
CA PHE A 32 19.05 -16.36 20.66
C PHE A 32 17.59 -16.85 20.77
N LEU A 33 17.26 -17.61 21.82
CA LEU A 33 15.88 -18.05 22.07
C LEU A 33 14.93 -16.87 22.34
N SER A 34 15.34 -15.92 23.16
CA SER A 34 14.57 -14.70 23.42
C SER A 34 14.38 -13.83 22.16
N PHE A 35 15.38 -13.81 21.28
CA PHE A 35 15.28 -13.14 19.98
C PHE A 35 14.26 -13.82 19.07
N LEU A 36 14.29 -15.15 18.95
CA LEU A 36 13.29 -15.91 18.17
C LEU A 36 11.87 -15.68 18.70
N PHE A 37 11.70 -15.71 20.02
CA PHE A 37 10.40 -15.43 20.64
C PHE A 37 9.95 -13.99 20.39
N SER A 38 10.86 -13.01 20.45
CA SER A 38 10.58 -11.61 20.13
C SER A 38 10.13 -11.45 18.67
N LEU A 39 10.78 -12.13 17.72
CA LEU A 39 10.34 -12.16 16.32
C LEU A 39 8.92 -12.72 16.16
N PHE A 40 8.61 -13.80 16.88
CA PHE A 40 7.27 -14.38 16.87
C PHE A 40 6.21 -13.42 17.42
N LEU A 41 6.51 -12.71 18.52
CA LEU A 41 5.60 -11.69 19.06
C LEU A 41 5.38 -10.53 18.07
N ILE A 42 6.45 -10.05 17.42
CA ILE A 42 6.34 -9.01 16.38
C ILE A 42 5.44 -9.48 15.23
N TYR A 43 5.57 -10.73 14.80
CA TYR A 43 4.71 -11.32 13.77
C TYR A 43 3.22 -11.28 14.17
N ILE A 44 2.88 -11.67 15.40
CA ILE A 44 1.49 -11.63 15.90
C ILE A 44 0.93 -10.20 15.88
N ILE A 45 1.72 -9.21 16.31
CA ILE A 45 1.31 -7.79 16.32
C ILE A 45 1.04 -7.30 14.89
N LEU A 46 1.94 -7.59 13.96
CA LEU A 46 1.80 -7.21 12.56
C LEU A 46 0.54 -7.83 11.96
N HIS A 47 0.30 -9.13 12.20
CA HIS A 47 -0.90 -9.81 11.74
C HIS A 47 -2.18 -9.16 12.29
N ARG A 48 -2.23 -8.88 13.61
CA ARG A 48 -3.37 -8.20 14.24
C ARG A 48 -3.56 -6.77 13.71
N GLY A 49 -2.47 -6.06 13.45
CA GLY A 49 -2.50 -4.71 12.88
C GLY A 49 -3.12 -4.68 11.48
N VAL A 50 -2.78 -5.66 10.62
CA VAL A 50 -3.41 -5.80 9.30
C VAL A 50 -4.90 -6.11 9.42
N LEU A 51 -5.30 -6.96 10.37
CA LEU A 51 -6.71 -7.28 10.60
C LEU A 51 -7.50 -6.04 11.04
N LEU A 52 -6.93 -5.21 11.92
CA LEU A 52 -7.52 -3.93 12.31
C LEU A 52 -7.65 -2.96 11.13
N PHE A 53 -6.65 -2.90 10.24
CA PHE A 53 -6.73 -2.11 9.02
C PHE A 53 -7.87 -2.59 8.10
N LYS A 54 -7.98 -3.90 7.87
CA LYS A 54 -9.09 -4.47 7.09
C LYS A 54 -10.44 -4.13 7.70
N ASN A 55 -10.57 -4.19 9.03
CA ASN A 55 -11.80 -3.83 9.73
C ASN A 55 -12.14 -2.32 9.68
N GLN A 56 -11.15 -1.44 9.46
CA GLN A 56 -11.41 0.00 9.27
C GLN A 56 -11.99 0.31 7.90
N LEU A 57 -11.72 -0.53 6.90
CA LEU A 57 -12.24 -0.35 5.58
C LEU A 57 -13.68 -0.91 5.51
N SER A 58 -14.66 -0.01 5.50
CA SER A 58 -16.06 -0.39 5.22
C SER A 58 -16.24 -0.61 3.71
N TYR A 59 -15.67 -1.70 3.19
CA TYR A 59 -15.82 -2.07 1.80
C TYR A 59 -16.87 -3.17 1.63
N LYS A 60 -17.61 -3.12 0.53
CA LYS A 60 -18.41 -4.26 0.07
C LYS A 60 -17.71 -4.85 -1.14
N GLU A 61 -17.53 -6.16 -1.12
CA GLU A 61 -17.05 -6.88 -2.29
C GLU A 61 -18.12 -6.80 -3.37
N GLN A 62 -17.73 -6.48 -4.60
CA GLN A 62 -18.66 -6.57 -5.71
C GLN A 62 -18.76 -8.03 -6.13
N LEU A 63 -19.68 -8.75 -5.49
CA LEU A 63 -20.11 -10.08 -5.93
C LEU A 63 -21.37 -9.90 -6.78
N GLY A 64 -21.29 -10.21 -8.08
CA GLY A 64 -22.45 -10.18 -8.99
C GLY A 64 -22.38 -9.11 -10.08
N SER A 65 -23.46 -8.34 -10.26
CA SER A 65 -23.65 -7.41 -11.40
C SER A 65 -22.52 -6.37 -11.49
N ASP A 66 -21.80 -6.38 -12.60
CA ASP A 66 -20.80 -5.38 -12.99
C ASP A 66 -21.38 -4.44 -14.07
N PRO A 67 -22.15 -3.41 -13.68
CA PRO A 67 -22.77 -2.49 -14.64
C PRO A 67 -21.73 -1.67 -15.42
N THR A 68 -20.48 -1.61 -14.94
CA THR A 68 -19.40 -0.83 -15.57
C THR A 68 -18.54 -1.64 -16.53
N GLY A 69 -18.64 -2.97 -16.51
CA GLY A 69 -17.76 -3.89 -17.25
C GLY A 69 -16.29 -3.90 -16.78
N PHE A 70 -15.97 -3.18 -15.70
CA PHE A 70 -14.60 -2.97 -15.24
C PHE A 70 -13.98 -4.21 -14.60
N VAL A 71 -14.78 -5.04 -13.91
CA VAL A 71 -14.33 -6.32 -13.35
C VAL A 71 -13.92 -7.26 -14.47
N LYS A 72 -14.73 -7.33 -15.53
CA LYS A 72 -14.41 -8.15 -16.71
C LYS A 72 -13.11 -7.67 -17.35
N LEU A 73 -12.95 -6.36 -17.54
CA LEU A 73 -11.74 -5.75 -18.09
C LEU A 73 -10.49 -6.08 -17.25
N LEU A 74 -10.57 -5.95 -15.92
CA LEU A 74 -9.49 -6.32 -15.01
C LEU A 74 -9.11 -7.79 -15.17
N ASN A 75 -10.08 -8.70 -15.16
CA ASN A 75 -9.83 -10.14 -15.27
C ASN A 75 -9.22 -10.53 -16.62
N THR A 76 -9.65 -9.88 -17.71
CA THR A 76 -9.05 -10.10 -19.05
C THR A 76 -7.60 -9.64 -19.09
N LEU A 77 -7.29 -8.47 -18.52
CA LEU A 77 -5.94 -7.91 -18.55
C LEU A 77 -5.00 -8.58 -17.53
N ASN A 78 -5.53 -9.13 -16.44
CA ASN A 78 -4.77 -9.75 -15.34
C ASN A 78 -3.73 -10.77 -15.83
N ILE A 79 -4.10 -11.58 -16.82
CA ILE A 79 -3.25 -12.65 -17.40
C ILE A 79 -1.92 -12.09 -17.93
N GLN A 80 -1.92 -10.86 -18.45
CA GLN A 80 -0.72 -10.19 -18.98
C GLN A 80 0.29 -9.87 -17.86
N TYR A 81 -0.19 -9.64 -16.64
CA TYR A 81 0.64 -9.21 -15.51
C TYR A 81 1.20 -10.38 -14.70
N THR A 82 0.62 -11.56 -14.86
CA THR A 82 0.92 -12.77 -14.10
C THR A 82 1.70 -13.82 -14.90
N GLY A 83 2.04 -13.53 -16.17
CA GLY A 83 2.81 -14.45 -17.01
C GLY A 83 2.02 -15.72 -17.37
N GLY A 84 0.70 -15.60 -17.56
CA GLY A 84 -0.18 -16.70 -17.94
C GLY A 84 -0.86 -17.45 -16.78
N GLN A 85 -0.50 -17.18 -15.52
CA GLN A 85 -1.19 -17.74 -14.36
C GLN A 85 -2.37 -16.86 -13.93
N HIS A 86 -3.52 -17.41 -13.54
CA HIS A 86 -4.61 -16.55 -13.07
C HIS A 86 -4.35 -16.11 -11.63
N MET A 87 -4.19 -14.79 -11.39
CA MET A 87 -4.22 -14.23 -10.03
C MET A 87 -5.66 -14.02 -9.61
N ASP A 88 -6.03 -14.52 -8.43
CA ASP A 88 -7.35 -14.31 -7.84
C ASP A 88 -7.49 -12.82 -7.47
N LEU A 89 -8.31 -12.09 -8.22
CA LEU A 89 -8.51 -10.64 -8.09
C LEU A 89 -9.84 -10.34 -7.42
N HIS A 90 -9.77 -9.63 -6.30
CA HIS A 90 -10.94 -9.14 -5.60
C HIS A 90 -11.06 -7.62 -5.74
N LEU A 91 -12.16 -7.16 -6.36
CA LEU A 91 -12.50 -5.74 -6.47
C LEU A 91 -13.55 -5.37 -5.43
N PHE A 92 -13.29 -4.29 -4.70
CA PHE A 92 -14.19 -3.76 -3.69
C PHE A 92 -14.50 -2.30 -3.97
N PHE A 93 -15.74 -1.91 -3.65
CA PHE A 93 -16.15 -0.51 -3.71
C PHE A 93 -16.29 0.06 -2.31
N ALA A 94 -15.61 1.18 -2.09
CA ALA A 94 -15.73 2.00 -0.91
C ALA A 94 -16.77 3.10 -1.17
N LYS A 95 -17.66 3.29 -0.20
CA LYS A 95 -18.62 4.41 -0.16
C LYS A 95 -18.02 5.67 0.47
N ASP A 96 -17.09 5.47 1.39
CA ASP A 96 -16.35 6.55 2.00
C ASP A 96 -15.27 7.05 1.04
N ASN A 97 -15.02 8.36 1.05
CA ASN A 97 -13.89 8.98 0.33
C ASN A 97 -12.61 8.18 0.58
N THR A 98 -12.12 7.50 -0.46
CA THR A 98 -11.00 6.56 -0.40
C THR A 98 -10.25 6.63 -1.72
N PRO A 99 -8.92 6.89 -1.72
CA PRO A 99 -8.14 6.80 -2.95
C PRO A 99 -8.07 5.34 -3.41
N PRO A 100 -7.73 5.05 -4.68
CA PRO A 100 -7.56 3.68 -5.12
C PRO A 100 -6.45 3.00 -4.29
N LEU A 101 -6.78 1.85 -3.71
CA LEU A 101 -5.88 1.04 -2.88
C LEU A 101 -5.61 -0.30 -3.56
N VAL A 102 -4.38 -0.78 -3.49
CA VAL A 102 -4.01 -2.10 -4.00
C VAL A 102 -3.07 -2.83 -3.05
N TRP A 103 -3.27 -4.14 -2.88
CA TRP A 103 -2.33 -4.99 -2.15
C TRP A 103 -2.47 -6.47 -2.51
N LYS A 104 -1.46 -7.25 -2.15
CA LYS A 104 -1.47 -8.71 -2.23
C LYS A 104 -1.55 -9.30 -0.83
N ASP A 105 -2.42 -10.29 -0.61
CA ASP A 105 -2.33 -11.18 0.56
C ASP A 105 -1.30 -12.29 0.33
N TYR A 106 -1.29 -12.84 -0.88
CA TYR A 106 -0.38 -13.87 -1.35
C TYR A 106 0.11 -13.51 -2.76
N PRO A 107 1.18 -14.14 -3.27
CA PRO A 107 1.65 -13.88 -4.64
C PRO A 107 0.55 -13.99 -5.71
N ASN A 108 -0.44 -14.88 -5.48
CA ASN A 108 -1.52 -15.17 -6.42
C ASN A 108 -2.88 -14.60 -5.98
N LYS A 109 -2.93 -13.73 -4.97
CA LYS A 109 -4.18 -13.16 -4.45
C LYS A 109 -4.07 -11.65 -4.26
N GLY A 110 -4.77 -10.91 -5.12
CA GLY A 110 -4.74 -9.46 -5.20
C GLY A 110 -6.06 -8.81 -4.80
N PHE A 111 -5.95 -7.64 -4.20
CA PHE A 111 -7.07 -6.85 -3.71
C PHE A 111 -6.97 -5.45 -4.27
N ILE A 112 -8.08 -4.95 -4.79
CA ILE A 112 -8.22 -3.61 -5.34
C ILE A 112 -9.44 -2.97 -4.67
N VAL A 113 -9.27 -1.79 -4.09
CA VAL A 113 -10.38 -0.99 -3.54
C VAL A 113 -10.44 0.32 -4.31
N ILE A 114 -11.60 0.66 -4.83
CA ILE A 114 -11.86 1.96 -5.48
C ILE A 114 -13.11 2.60 -4.91
N HIS A 115 -13.23 3.91 -5.05
CA HIS A 115 -14.46 4.61 -4.71
C HIS A 115 -15.55 4.31 -5.76
N GLU A 116 -16.81 4.17 -5.33
CA GLU A 116 -17.95 3.87 -6.24
C GLU A 116 -18.06 4.84 -7.41
N SER A 117 -17.97 6.14 -7.14
CA SER A 117 -18.07 7.17 -8.18
C SER A 117 -16.85 7.26 -9.11
N LEU A 118 -15.73 6.56 -8.85
CA LEU A 118 -14.53 6.71 -9.67
C LEU A 118 -14.79 6.34 -11.13
N LEU A 119 -15.46 5.21 -11.36
CA LEU A 119 -15.67 4.67 -12.71
C LEU A 119 -16.67 5.51 -13.53
N GLU A 120 -17.57 6.24 -12.86
CA GLU A 120 -18.55 7.13 -13.50
C GLU A 120 -17.91 8.39 -14.10
N HIS A 121 -16.76 8.81 -13.56
CA HIS A 121 -16.05 10.02 -13.99
C HIS A 121 -14.96 9.74 -15.05
N LEU A 122 -14.82 8.48 -15.47
CA LEU A 122 -13.81 8.04 -16.43
C LEU A 122 -14.47 7.60 -17.74
N THR A 123 -13.86 8.03 -18.84
CA THR A 123 -14.17 7.50 -20.17
C THR A 123 -13.75 6.04 -20.30
N GLU A 124 -14.25 5.31 -21.31
CA GLU A 124 -13.85 3.92 -21.55
C GLU A 124 -12.34 3.76 -21.75
N ASN A 125 -11.70 4.70 -22.44
CA ASN A 125 -10.24 4.68 -22.60
C ASN A 125 -9.52 4.91 -21.25
N GLU A 126 -10.00 5.87 -20.45
CA GLU A 126 -9.42 6.11 -19.11
C GLU A 126 -9.66 4.93 -18.15
N LYS A 127 -10.78 4.20 -18.27
CA LYS A 127 -11.00 2.95 -17.53
C LYS A 127 -9.98 1.88 -17.93
N LYS A 128 -9.65 1.77 -19.23
CA LYS A 128 -8.57 0.87 -19.69
C LYS A 128 -7.22 1.28 -19.11
N ILE A 129 -6.88 2.57 -19.13
CA ILE A 129 -5.65 3.08 -18.50
C ILE A 129 -5.66 2.79 -16.99
N LEU A 130 -6.79 3.01 -16.31
CA LEU A 130 -6.96 2.69 -14.89
C LEU A 130 -6.74 1.20 -14.58
N ALA A 131 -7.27 0.30 -15.40
CA ALA A 131 -7.09 -1.14 -15.21
C ALA A 131 -5.60 -1.52 -15.28
N HIS A 132 -4.89 -1.05 -16.32
CA HIS A 132 -3.44 -1.26 -16.44
C HIS A 132 -2.66 -0.60 -15.30
N PHE A 133 -3.09 0.56 -14.83
CA PHE A 133 -2.47 1.28 -13.73
C PHE A 133 -2.57 0.49 -12.42
N LEU A 134 -3.77 0.02 -12.07
CA LEU A 134 -4.00 -0.75 -10.85
C LEU A 134 -3.27 -2.10 -10.90
N LEU A 135 -3.28 -2.80 -12.04
CA LEU A 135 -2.57 -4.08 -12.21
C LEU A 135 -1.05 -3.91 -12.17
N SER A 136 -0.51 -2.86 -12.79
CA SER A 136 0.92 -2.52 -12.72
C SER A 136 1.36 -2.26 -11.29
N HIS A 137 0.56 -1.53 -10.52
CA HIS A 137 0.82 -1.30 -9.11
C HIS A 137 0.72 -2.58 -8.28
N LEU A 138 -0.29 -3.41 -8.51
CA LEU A 138 -0.45 -4.68 -7.82
C LEU A 138 0.72 -5.66 -8.11
N LYS A 139 1.23 -5.67 -9.34
CA LYS A 139 2.38 -6.50 -9.74
C LYS A 139 3.66 -6.06 -9.05
N MET A 140 4.01 -4.78 -9.17
CA MET A 140 5.29 -4.25 -8.71
C MET A 140 5.38 -4.13 -7.19
N HIS A 141 4.29 -3.81 -6.50
CA HIS A 141 4.33 -3.59 -5.05
C HIS A 141 4.59 -4.90 -4.30
N PRO A 142 5.53 -4.92 -3.34
CA PRO A 142 5.79 -6.11 -2.52
C PRO A 142 4.65 -6.37 -1.53
N THR A 143 4.35 -7.64 -1.27
CA THR A 143 3.23 -8.11 -0.43
C THR A 143 3.28 -7.58 1.01
N PHE A 144 4.47 -7.55 1.62
CA PHE A 144 4.64 -7.30 3.05
C PHE A 144 4.83 -5.82 3.40
N ARG A 145 5.45 -5.04 2.51
CA ARG A 145 5.87 -3.65 2.77
C ARG A 145 4.72 -2.71 3.17
N PRO A 146 3.61 -2.60 2.40
CA PRO A 146 2.57 -1.62 2.72
C PRO A 146 1.85 -1.96 4.04
N ARG A 147 1.74 -3.26 4.37
CA ARG A 147 1.23 -3.73 5.67
C ARG A 147 2.09 -3.25 6.82
N LEU A 148 3.40 -3.47 6.70
CA LEU A 148 4.35 -3.10 7.74
C LEU A 148 4.26 -1.60 8.02
N PHE A 149 4.39 -0.76 7.00
CA PHE A 149 4.33 0.69 7.18
C PHE A 149 2.97 1.18 7.69
N SER A 150 1.86 0.60 7.21
CA SER A 150 0.53 0.92 7.73
C SER A 150 0.41 0.63 9.23
N VAL A 151 0.87 -0.53 9.69
CA VAL A 151 0.83 -0.89 11.12
C VAL A 151 1.76 -0.01 11.95
N PHE A 152 2.94 0.32 11.43
CA PHE A 152 3.86 1.26 12.08
C PHE A 152 3.25 2.65 12.21
N GLU A 153 2.66 3.22 11.16
CA GLU A 153 2.00 4.52 11.22
C GLU A 153 0.84 4.51 12.22
N MET A 154 -0.01 3.49 12.19
CA MET A 154 -1.11 3.36 13.15
C MET A 154 -0.62 3.25 14.61
N GLY A 155 0.49 2.55 14.84
CA GLY A 155 1.04 2.31 16.18
C GLY A 155 1.79 3.50 16.76
N PHE A 156 2.54 4.20 15.90
CA PHE A 156 3.49 5.24 16.30
C PHE A 156 3.11 6.64 15.80
N LEU A 157 1.86 6.87 15.41
CA LEU A 157 1.36 8.15 14.89
C LEU A 157 1.82 9.38 15.71
N HIS A 158 1.81 9.28 17.04
CA HIS A 158 2.21 10.38 17.95
C HIS A 158 3.71 10.44 18.26
N LEU A 159 4.46 9.41 17.88
CA LEU A 159 5.93 9.32 18.04
C LEU A 159 6.65 9.45 16.69
N GLN A 160 5.94 9.93 15.66
CA GLN A 160 6.42 10.04 14.29
C GLN A 160 7.76 10.77 14.16
N PHE A 161 8.00 11.81 14.96
CA PHE A 161 9.24 12.57 14.94
C PHE A 161 10.45 11.76 15.46
N LEU A 162 10.25 10.96 16.50
CA LEU A 162 11.30 10.11 17.08
C LEU A 162 11.70 8.97 16.13
N PHE A 163 10.73 8.37 15.45
CA PHE A 163 10.97 7.22 14.56
C PHE A 163 11.24 7.60 13.10
N SER A 164 11.18 8.89 12.74
CA SER A 164 11.34 9.28 11.35
C SER A 164 12.67 8.93 10.69
N PRO A 165 13.85 9.02 11.35
CA PRO A 165 15.10 8.63 10.72
C PRO A 165 15.10 7.14 10.37
N ILE A 166 14.52 6.33 11.26
CA ILE A 166 14.38 4.88 11.08
C ILE A 166 13.41 4.60 9.93
N ILE A 167 12.27 5.28 9.87
CA ILE A 167 11.29 5.09 8.79
C ILE A 167 11.86 5.54 7.43
N SER A 168 12.64 6.63 7.40
CA SER A 168 13.38 7.07 6.22
C SER A 168 14.40 6.03 5.75
N LEU A 169 15.21 5.51 6.67
CA LEU A 169 16.20 4.47 6.38
C LEU A 169 15.53 3.22 5.81
N VAL A 170 14.47 2.73 6.47
CA VAL A 170 13.69 1.57 6.05
C VAL A 170 13.10 1.84 4.66
N ALA A 171 12.42 2.96 4.43
CA ALA A 171 11.82 3.26 3.13
C ALA A 171 12.85 3.34 1.98
N THR A 172 14.07 3.84 2.28
CA THR A 172 15.20 3.88 1.35
C THR A 172 15.73 2.48 1.05
N LEU A 173 15.96 1.66 2.09
CA LEU A 173 16.38 0.26 1.95
C LEU A 173 15.37 -0.56 1.13
N PHE A 174 14.08 -0.32 1.35
CA PHE A 174 12.99 -0.97 0.63
C PHE A 174 12.64 -0.29 -0.71
N ARG A 175 13.46 0.65 -1.20
CA ARG A 175 13.35 1.29 -2.52
C ARG A 175 11.93 1.78 -2.85
N SER A 176 11.21 2.30 -1.85
CA SER A 176 9.77 2.51 -1.94
C SER A 176 9.32 3.37 -3.14
N PRO A 177 10.00 4.49 -3.45
CA PRO A 177 9.63 5.31 -4.60
C PRO A 177 9.82 4.63 -5.96
N GLN A 178 10.83 3.75 -6.10
CA GLN A 178 11.15 3.11 -7.38
C GLN A 178 10.00 2.22 -7.87
N TYR A 179 9.30 1.55 -6.96
CA TYR A 179 8.15 0.72 -7.32
C TYR A 179 7.00 1.52 -7.92
N TYR A 180 6.73 2.74 -7.41
CA TYR A 180 5.70 3.61 -8.01
C TYR A 180 6.11 4.03 -9.43
N LEU A 181 7.35 4.44 -9.60
CA LEU A 181 7.88 4.87 -10.91
C LEU A 181 7.88 3.72 -11.93
N GLN A 182 8.27 2.51 -11.50
CA GLN A 182 8.21 1.32 -12.34
C GLN A 182 6.78 0.89 -12.68
N SER A 183 5.84 1.01 -11.73
CA SER A 183 4.42 0.79 -12.00
C SER A 183 3.86 1.78 -13.02
N ASP A 184 4.22 3.07 -12.91
CA ASP A 184 3.79 4.10 -13.85
C ASP A 184 4.29 3.81 -15.27
N LEU A 185 5.57 3.45 -15.40
CA LEU A 185 6.18 3.09 -16.68
C LEU A 185 5.57 1.80 -17.27
N MET A 186 5.36 0.77 -16.45
CA MET A 186 4.72 -0.47 -16.90
C MET A 186 3.28 -0.21 -17.36
N SER A 187 2.56 0.66 -16.65
CA SER A 187 1.20 1.04 -17.04
C SER A 187 1.18 1.82 -18.35
N LEU A 188 2.11 2.75 -18.56
CA LEU A 188 2.24 3.49 -19.81
C LEU A 188 2.51 2.51 -20.97
N GLN A 189 3.48 1.61 -20.81
CA GLN A 189 3.85 0.61 -21.82
C GLN A 189 2.68 -0.31 -22.20
N ASN A 190 1.96 -0.84 -21.21
CA ASN A 190 0.92 -1.84 -21.44
C ASN A 190 -0.43 -1.22 -21.86
N SER A 191 -0.70 0.02 -21.47
CA SER A 191 -1.94 0.71 -21.88
C SER A 191 -1.90 1.20 -23.32
N HIS A 192 -0.71 1.31 -23.92
CA HIS A 192 -0.47 1.95 -25.22
C HIS A 192 -0.94 3.41 -25.28
N ALA A 193 -1.11 4.07 -24.12
CA ALA A 193 -1.39 5.48 -24.05
C ALA A 193 -0.14 6.30 -24.39
N SER A 194 -0.32 7.49 -24.96
CA SER A 194 0.77 8.45 -25.06
C SER A 194 1.17 8.98 -23.68
N SER A 195 2.42 9.44 -23.52
CA SER A 195 2.88 10.05 -22.26
C SER A 195 2.02 11.23 -21.82
N TYR A 196 1.49 11.99 -22.79
CA TYR A 196 0.60 13.12 -22.52
C TYR A 196 -0.77 12.67 -21.98
N GLU A 197 -1.40 11.68 -22.62
CA GLU A 197 -2.67 11.11 -22.15
C GLU A 197 -2.52 10.50 -20.76
N PHE A 198 -1.45 9.74 -20.53
CA PHE A 198 -1.17 9.15 -19.23
C PHE A 198 -0.91 10.21 -18.16
N GLY A 199 -0.15 11.25 -18.49
CA GLY A 199 0.09 12.39 -17.59
C GLY A 199 -1.21 13.12 -17.23
N TYR A 200 -2.08 13.36 -18.21
CA TYR A 200 -3.39 13.96 -17.97
C TYR A 200 -4.27 13.07 -17.08
N PHE A 201 -4.34 11.77 -17.37
CA PHE A 201 -5.04 10.78 -16.57
C PHE A 201 -4.54 10.76 -15.12
N LEU A 202 -3.22 10.72 -14.93
CA LEU A 202 -2.61 10.69 -13.60
C LEU A 202 -2.93 11.97 -12.82
N LYS A 203 -2.89 13.14 -13.48
CA LYS A 203 -3.31 14.41 -12.87
C LYS A 203 -4.78 14.37 -12.46
N LYS A 204 -5.67 13.98 -13.38
CA LYS A 204 -7.11 13.85 -13.16
C LYS A 204 -7.43 12.95 -11.96
N LEU A 205 -6.78 11.79 -11.86
CA LEU A 205 -6.91 10.89 -10.72
C LEU A 205 -6.57 11.55 -9.39
N HIS A 206 -5.51 12.37 -9.35
CA HIS A 206 -5.13 13.07 -8.12
C HIS A 206 -6.14 14.16 -7.76
N ASP A 207 -6.85 14.74 -8.73
CA ASP A 207 -7.76 15.88 -8.55
C ASP A 207 -9.18 15.53 -8.06
N PHE A 208 -9.56 14.24 -8.07
CA PHE A 208 -10.85 13.81 -7.54
C PHE A 208 -10.98 14.07 -6.03
N LYS A 209 -12.02 14.82 -5.65
CA LYS A 209 -12.31 15.21 -4.24
C LYS A 209 -12.59 14.01 -3.34
N PHE A 210 -13.19 12.95 -3.87
CA PHE A 210 -13.50 11.72 -3.12
C PHE A 210 -12.25 10.86 -2.82
N HIS A 211 -11.04 11.26 -3.23
CA HIS A 211 -9.79 10.60 -2.83
C HIS A 211 -9.19 11.17 -1.54
N SER A 212 -9.67 12.31 -1.02
CA SER A 212 -9.14 12.89 0.21
C SER A 212 -9.81 12.31 1.46
N SER A 213 -9.43 11.10 1.86
CA SER A 213 -9.84 10.54 3.16
C SER A 213 -9.00 11.08 4.30
N GLN A 214 -9.63 11.50 5.40
CA GLN A 214 -8.92 11.75 6.67
C GLN A 214 -9.12 10.62 7.69
N LYS A 215 -10.03 9.67 7.42
CA LYS A 215 -10.46 8.66 8.40
C LYS A 215 -9.60 7.39 8.35
N LEU A 216 -9.03 7.07 7.19
CA LEU A 216 -8.28 5.83 6.97
C LEU A 216 -6.78 6.02 7.25
N HIS A 217 -6.38 5.90 8.51
CA HIS A 217 -4.95 5.86 8.87
C HIS A 217 -4.28 4.63 8.22
N GLY A 218 -3.03 4.74 7.78
CA GLY A 218 -2.29 3.62 7.17
C GLY A 218 -2.70 3.24 5.73
N ALA A 219 -3.88 3.66 5.24
CA ALA A 219 -4.33 3.39 3.87
C ALA A 219 -3.42 4.01 2.80
N GLU A 220 -2.68 5.06 3.16
CA GLU A 220 -1.80 5.76 2.23
C GLU A 220 -0.70 4.82 1.69
N TYR A 221 -0.20 3.87 2.49
CA TYR A 221 0.79 2.90 2.02
C TYR A 221 0.25 1.88 1.03
N PHE A 222 -1.08 1.70 1.01
CA PHE A 222 -1.78 0.88 0.03
C PHE A 222 -2.25 1.68 -1.17
N SER A 223 -2.21 3.02 -1.09
CA SER A 223 -2.67 3.87 -2.16
C SER A 223 -1.69 3.91 -3.33
N VAL A 224 -2.24 3.87 -4.54
CA VAL A 224 -1.48 4.08 -5.80
C VAL A 224 -1.26 5.56 -6.11
N LEU A 225 -1.93 6.46 -5.39
CA LEU A 225 -1.80 7.91 -5.54
C LEU A 225 -0.77 8.48 -4.57
N THR A 226 -0.16 9.59 -4.95
CA THR A 226 0.72 10.36 -4.08
C THR A 226 -0.12 11.12 -3.04
N SER A 227 0.24 10.99 -1.76
CA SER A 227 -0.43 11.69 -0.66
C SER A 227 -0.32 13.21 -0.82
N ARG A 228 -1.47 13.91 -0.71
CA ARG A 228 -1.54 15.39 -0.76
C ARG A 228 -1.11 16.05 0.55
N LYS A 229 -1.21 15.33 1.67
CA LYS A 229 -0.81 15.85 2.99
C LYS A 229 0.64 15.46 3.26
N HIS A 230 1.54 16.43 3.14
CA HIS A 230 2.94 16.28 3.54
C HIS A 230 3.04 16.14 5.08
N SER A 231 2.93 14.91 5.61
CA SER A 231 3.56 14.61 6.89
C SER A 231 4.96 14.03 6.63
N PHE A 232 5.89 14.28 7.55
CA PHE A 232 7.30 13.94 7.39
C PHE A 232 7.52 12.44 7.08
N LEU A 233 6.74 11.55 7.70
CA LEU A 233 6.76 10.10 7.43
C LEU A 233 6.26 9.71 6.04
N LYS A 234 5.36 10.51 5.45
CA LYS A 234 4.69 10.21 4.17
C LYS A 234 5.58 10.49 2.97
N ASN A 235 6.56 11.38 3.11
CA ASN A 235 7.49 11.74 2.04
C ASN A 235 8.50 10.63 1.69
N TYR A 236 8.72 9.66 2.58
CA TYR A 236 9.75 8.63 2.39
C TYR A 236 9.25 7.42 1.57
N GLY A 237 7.94 7.20 1.51
CA GLY A 237 7.35 6.03 0.85
C GLY A 237 6.87 6.26 -0.58
N GLN A 238 6.51 7.49 -0.95
CA GLN A 238 5.85 7.81 -2.21
C GLN A 238 6.57 8.93 -2.95
N PRO A 239 6.82 8.79 -4.27
CA PRO A 239 7.41 9.88 -5.04
C PRO A 239 6.44 11.05 -5.17
N ARG A 240 6.98 12.26 -5.24
CA ARG A 240 6.19 13.47 -5.55
C ARG A 240 5.53 13.29 -6.91
N LEU A 241 4.31 13.84 -7.06
CA LEU A 241 3.57 13.78 -8.32
C LEU A 241 4.39 14.34 -9.50
N ARG A 242 5.14 15.43 -9.27
CA ARG A 242 6.07 15.99 -10.27
C ARG A 242 7.12 14.97 -10.74
N THR A 243 7.69 14.18 -9.82
CA THR A 243 8.68 13.15 -10.16
C THR A 243 8.05 12.06 -11.02
N ARG A 244 6.84 11.61 -10.67
CA ARG A 244 6.08 10.64 -11.48
C ARG A 244 5.83 11.16 -12.91
N PHE A 245 5.43 12.41 -13.05
CA PHE A 245 5.25 13.03 -14.37
C PHE A 245 6.53 13.07 -15.19
N LEU A 246 7.64 13.50 -14.60
CA LEU A 246 8.93 13.52 -15.31
C LEU A 246 9.31 12.12 -15.80
N THR A 247 9.14 11.10 -14.96
CA THR A 247 9.42 9.71 -15.33
C THR A 247 8.57 9.22 -16.51
N VAL A 248 7.25 9.43 -16.48
CA VAL A 248 6.34 9.02 -17.58
C VAL A 248 6.66 9.76 -18.89
N MET A 249 7.12 11.00 -18.78
CA MET A 249 7.51 11.83 -19.94
C MET A 249 8.92 11.50 -20.46
N GLY A 250 9.61 10.50 -19.89
CA GLY A 250 10.96 10.10 -20.30
C GLY A 250 12.08 11.01 -19.79
N PHE A 251 11.76 11.98 -18.91
CA PHE A 251 12.76 12.78 -18.22
C PHE A 251 13.23 12.01 -16.99
N VAL A 252 14.40 11.38 -17.10
CA VAL A 252 15.07 10.76 -15.96
C VAL A 252 15.73 11.88 -15.14
N PRO A 253 15.44 12.01 -13.82
CA PRO A 253 16.20 12.89 -12.94
C PRO A 253 17.59 12.33 -12.62
#